data_AF-A0A550HQ01-F1
#
_entry.id   AF-A0A550HQ01-F1
#
_cell.length_a   1.000
_cell.length_b   1.000
_cell.length_c   1.000
_cell.angle_alpha   90.00
_cell.angle_beta   90.00
_cell.angle_gamma   90.00
#
_symmetry.space_group_name_H-M   'P 1'
#
loop_
_entity.id
_entity.type
_entity.pdbx_description
1 polymer ?
#
loop_
_entity_poly.entity_id
_entity_poly.type
_entity_poly.pdbx_seq_one_letter_code
_entity_poly.pdbx_strand_id
1 'polypeptide(L)'
;MSFVDLVIQNGPVITMDPRRGIVEALAVQDGKIVAVGSKPEVKRLIGPMTEVIDLDGRACTPGLVNTHDHFLEHGISSAFIIDIRYPKARSIEEIVKMVEQRVKESPKGQWIIAHVWDESLLEEKRYPTRHDFDAVSPDNPVYVKRVFQMGVANSKALELAGITRDTVDPEFGVIDRDEHGEPSGLLRGRATLLVTDGIKWSKEDKLKAVRQACRDFHAVGFTTVIEPGLLAEDIEVFRESHRRGDLTHRVQIQVGFLMSLKETQWAVDNYVVGGDDMLRITGLKMAVDGGVGPRTALFYAGYLDKPELHGNQMVSQEELNQMVELGHRNCFQVAIHAIGDKAIDITLDAYEYAQKKYFRP
;
A
#
# COMPACT_ATOMS: atom_id res chain seq x y z
N MET A 1 15.36 23.39 -36.52
CA MET A 1 14.25 22.58 -36.01
C MET A 1 14.80 21.80 -34.83
N SER A 2 14.18 21.87 -33.66
CA SER A 2 14.57 21.02 -32.53
C SER A 2 14.08 19.60 -32.84
N PHE A 3 15.01 18.66 -32.87
CA PHE A 3 14.68 17.24 -32.96
C PHE A 3 14.15 16.74 -31.62
N VAL A 4 13.39 15.64 -31.65
CA VAL A 4 12.80 15.04 -30.44
C VAL A 4 13.67 13.94 -29.85
N ASP A 5 13.49 13.63 -28.56
CA ASP A 5 14.27 12.56 -27.89
C ASP A 5 13.79 11.17 -28.30
N LEU A 6 12.47 10.97 -28.40
CA LEU A 6 11.85 9.67 -28.67
C LEU A 6 10.68 9.80 -29.66
N VAL A 7 10.58 8.85 -30.59
CA VAL A 7 9.41 8.61 -31.44
C VAL A 7 8.92 7.18 -31.26
N ILE A 8 7.62 7.01 -31.09
CA ILE A 8 6.97 5.70 -31.09
C ILE A 8 6.06 5.65 -32.33
N GLN A 9 6.19 4.61 -33.16
CA GLN A 9 5.48 4.51 -34.44
C GLN A 9 5.20 3.06 -34.86
N ASN A 10 4.52 2.90 -36.00
CA ASN A 10 4.29 1.60 -36.67
C ASN A 10 3.37 0.64 -35.87
N GLY A 11 2.41 1.21 -35.14
CA GLY A 11 1.36 0.51 -34.43
C GLY A 11 0.31 1.51 -33.91
N PRO A 12 -0.86 1.05 -33.44
CA PRO A 12 -1.89 1.94 -32.93
C PRO A 12 -1.45 2.62 -31.63
N VAL A 13 -1.46 3.95 -31.61
CA VAL A 13 -1.29 4.76 -30.41
C VAL A 13 -2.68 5.17 -29.91
N ILE A 14 -3.12 4.57 -28.81
CA ILE A 14 -4.42 4.84 -28.18
C ILE A 14 -4.23 6.03 -27.24
N THR A 15 -4.81 7.19 -27.56
CA THR A 15 -4.53 8.43 -26.80
C THR A 15 -5.48 8.64 -25.62
N MET A 16 -6.65 8.00 -25.65
CA MET A 16 -7.80 8.27 -24.77
C MET A 16 -8.34 9.72 -24.87
N ASP A 17 -7.91 10.53 -25.84
CA ASP A 17 -8.50 11.84 -26.15
C ASP A 17 -9.74 11.63 -27.06
N PRO A 18 -10.94 12.08 -26.65
CA PRO A 18 -12.16 11.91 -27.45
C PRO A 18 -12.09 12.60 -28.82
N ARG A 19 -11.18 13.56 -29.02
CA ARG A 19 -10.96 14.26 -30.29
C ARG A 19 -9.91 13.58 -31.16
N ARG A 20 -9.06 12.72 -30.57
CA ARG A 20 -7.90 12.11 -31.23
C ARG A 20 -7.75 10.64 -30.85
N GLY A 21 -8.80 9.84 -31.04
CA GLY A 21 -8.90 8.45 -30.54
C GLY A 21 -7.65 7.58 -30.71
N ILE A 22 -7.40 7.06 -31.91
CA ILE A 22 -6.24 6.24 -32.24
C ILE A 22 -5.43 6.93 -33.33
N VAL A 23 -4.11 7.03 -33.15
CA VAL A 23 -3.17 7.65 -34.10
C VAL A 23 -2.02 6.70 -34.44
N GLU A 24 -1.18 7.08 -35.40
CA GLU A 24 -0.12 6.20 -35.95
C GLU A 24 1.24 6.37 -35.27
N ALA A 25 1.50 7.53 -34.67
CA ALA A 25 2.76 7.85 -34.04
C ALA A 25 2.65 8.96 -32.98
N LEU A 26 3.62 8.98 -32.06
CA LEU A 26 3.83 10.08 -31.12
C LEU A 26 5.33 10.45 -31.02
N ALA A 27 5.61 11.68 -30.63
CA ALA A 27 6.94 12.19 -30.34
C ALA A 27 7.01 12.75 -28.91
N VAL A 28 8.15 12.52 -28.26
CA VAL A 28 8.44 12.94 -26.89
C VAL A 28 9.71 13.79 -26.87
N GLN A 29 9.63 14.94 -26.21
CA GLN A 29 10.76 15.80 -25.85
C GLN A 29 10.71 16.08 -24.36
N ASP A 30 11.83 15.94 -23.66
CA ASP A 30 12.00 16.21 -22.23
C ASP A 30 10.92 15.51 -21.38
N GLY A 31 10.62 14.25 -21.73
CA GLY A 31 9.60 13.43 -21.05
C GLY A 31 8.14 13.86 -21.30
N LYS A 32 7.89 14.79 -22.23
CA LYS A 32 6.55 15.28 -22.58
C LYS A 32 6.20 14.96 -24.02
N ILE A 33 4.94 14.58 -24.26
CA ILE A 33 4.42 14.36 -25.61
C ILE A 33 4.29 15.71 -26.30
N VAL A 34 5.04 15.92 -27.39
CA VAL A 34 5.03 17.17 -28.17
C VAL A 34 4.29 17.06 -29.50
N ALA A 35 4.09 15.83 -30.00
CA ALA A 35 3.23 15.58 -31.15
C ALA A 35 2.58 14.19 -31.08
N VAL A 36 1.34 14.10 -31.58
CA VAL A 36 0.56 12.87 -31.77
C VAL A 36 -0.18 13.02 -33.09
N GLY A 37 -0.14 12.01 -33.96
CA GLY A 37 -0.78 12.11 -35.27
C GLY A 37 -0.32 11.06 -36.27
N SER A 38 -0.22 11.46 -37.53
CA SER A 38 0.18 10.58 -38.62
C SER A 38 1.70 10.35 -38.63
N LYS A 39 2.13 9.23 -39.22
CA LYS A 39 3.55 8.89 -39.36
C LYS A 39 4.36 9.98 -40.09
N PRO A 40 3.89 10.59 -41.20
CA PRO A 40 4.63 11.65 -41.89
C PRO A 40 4.80 12.95 -41.09
N GLU A 41 3.84 13.29 -40.21
CA GLU A 41 3.94 14.48 -39.35
C GLU A 41 5.03 14.28 -38.29
N VAL A 42 4.99 13.14 -37.59
CA VAL A 42 5.94 12.83 -36.52
C VAL A 42 7.35 12.54 -37.07
N LYS A 43 7.47 11.90 -38.24
CA LYS A 43 8.76 11.56 -38.86
C LYS A 43 9.63 12.80 -39.15
N ARG A 44 9.04 13.98 -39.36
CA ARG A 44 9.77 15.24 -39.57
C ARG A 44 10.51 15.74 -38.33
N LEU A 45 10.16 15.21 -37.16
CA LEU A 45 10.76 15.58 -35.88
C LEU A 45 11.98 14.71 -35.52
N ILE A 46 12.23 13.63 -36.27
CA ILE A 46 13.32 12.70 -36.04
C ILE A 46 14.66 13.33 -36.44
N GLY A 47 15.62 13.32 -35.53
CA GLY A 47 17.00 13.71 -35.74
C GLY A 47 18.00 12.59 -35.47
N PRO A 48 19.31 12.87 -35.59
CA PRO A 48 20.37 11.86 -35.45
C PRO A 48 20.42 11.17 -34.08
N MET A 49 19.93 11.83 -33.02
CA MET A 49 19.92 11.33 -31.64
C MET A 49 18.55 10.83 -31.18
N THR A 50 17.52 10.93 -32.03
CA THR A 50 16.17 10.50 -31.68
C THR A 50 16.12 8.98 -31.59
N GLU A 51 15.70 8.46 -30.44
CA GLU A 51 15.34 7.07 -30.30
C GLU A 51 14.03 6.80 -31.06
N VAL A 52 13.97 5.72 -31.83
CA VAL A 52 12.76 5.34 -32.56
C VAL A 52 12.33 3.94 -32.13
N ILE A 53 11.20 3.86 -31.43
CA ILE A 53 10.55 2.61 -31.06
C ILE A 53 9.57 2.22 -32.17
N ASP A 54 9.87 1.12 -32.85
CA ASP A 54 8.96 0.45 -33.77
C ASP A 54 8.06 -0.52 -33.00
N LEU A 55 6.76 -0.29 -33.04
CA LEU A 55 5.79 -1.11 -32.33
C LEU A 55 5.56 -2.47 -32.99
N ASP A 56 5.93 -2.67 -34.25
CA ASP A 56 5.67 -3.89 -35.03
C ASP A 56 4.20 -4.32 -34.94
N GLY A 57 3.29 -3.36 -35.15
CA GLY A 57 1.84 -3.55 -35.06
C GLY A 57 1.27 -3.65 -33.63
N ARG A 58 2.10 -3.67 -32.58
CA ARG A 58 1.62 -3.64 -31.18
C ARG A 58 1.02 -2.29 -30.81
N ALA A 59 0.16 -2.26 -29.80
CA ALA A 59 -0.47 -1.03 -29.32
C ALA A 59 0.40 -0.29 -28.30
N CYS A 60 0.41 1.04 -28.40
CA CYS A 60 0.86 1.95 -27.36
C CYS A 60 -0.36 2.53 -26.64
N THR A 61 -0.34 2.52 -25.30
CA THR A 61 -1.41 3.04 -24.45
C THR A 61 -0.82 3.99 -23.40
N PRO A 62 -1.63 4.87 -22.78
CA PRO A 62 -1.19 5.60 -21.61
C PRO A 62 -0.83 4.60 -20.51
N GLY A 63 0.25 4.88 -19.77
CA GLY A 63 0.58 4.08 -18.58
C GLY A 63 -0.57 4.07 -17.57
N LEU A 64 -0.76 2.95 -16.89
CA LEU A 64 -1.86 2.80 -15.95
C LEU A 64 -1.63 3.68 -14.71
N VAL A 65 -2.72 4.24 -14.18
CA VAL A 65 -2.74 5.04 -12.95
C VAL A 65 -3.45 4.23 -11.87
N ASN A 66 -2.71 3.83 -10.84
CA ASN A 66 -3.30 3.24 -9.66
C ASN A 66 -3.77 4.37 -8.74
N THR A 67 -5.08 4.56 -8.61
CA THR A 67 -5.67 5.69 -7.90
C THR A 67 -5.72 5.52 -6.38
N HIS A 68 -5.32 4.36 -5.86
CA HIS A 68 -5.20 4.10 -4.42
C HIS A 68 -4.38 2.83 -4.18
N ASP A 69 -3.16 2.97 -3.68
CA ASP A 69 -2.35 1.82 -3.27
C ASP A 69 -1.39 2.17 -2.13
N HIS A 70 -1.01 1.17 -1.35
CA HIS A 70 0.05 1.28 -0.36
C HIS A 70 1.38 0.80 -0.97
N PHE A 71 1.90 1.58 -1.91
CA PHE A 71 3.13 1.36 -2.68
C PHE A 71 4.34 1.03 -1.82
N LEU A 72 4.57 1.74 -0.70
CA LEU A 72 5.68 1.44 0.20
C LEU A 72 5.51 0.06 0.88
N GLU A 73 4.31 -0.23 1.38
CA GLU A 73 4.01 -1.51 2.03
C GLU A 73 4.09 -2.67 1.02
N HIS A 74 3.61 -2.47 -0.21
CA HIS A 74 3.82 -3.43 -1.31
C HIS A 74 5.31 -3.69 -1.52
N GLY A 75 6.13 -2.63 -1.59
CA GLY A 75 7.57 -2.75 -1.73
C GLY A 75 8.23 -3.52 -0.59
N ILE A 76 7.81 -3.28 0.65
CA ILE A 76 8.29 -4.00 1.84
C ILE A 76 7.91 -5.48 1.73
N SER A 77 6.65 -5.76 1.41
CA SER A 77 6.15 -7.11 1.25
C SER A 77 6.92 -7.85 0.15
N SER A 78 7.10 -7.24 -1.00
CA SER A 78 7.78 -7.89 -2.13
C SER A 78 9.29 -8.03 -1.94
N ALA A 79 9.94 -7.10 -1.22
CA ALA A 79 11.39 -7.14 -1.03
C ALA A 79 11.83 -8.06 0.12
N PHE A 80 11.05 -8.12 1.20
CA PHE A 80 11.51 -8.71 2.45
C PHE A 80 10.64 -9.85 2.98
N ILE A 81 9.37 -9.92 2.59
CA ILE A 81 8.46 -10.94 3.10
C ILE A 81 8.45 -12.15 2.16
N ILE A 82 8.55 -13.35 2.74
CA ILE A 82 8.47 -14.60 1.98
C ILE A 82 7.00 -14.81 1.59
N ASP A 83 6.73 -14.83 0.28
CA ASP A 83 5.39 -15.16 -0.24
C ASP A 83 5.17 -16.67 -0.21
N ILE A 84 4.35 -17.12 0.73
CA ILE A 84 3.98 -18.52 0.96
C ILE A 84 2.56 -18.83 0.49
N ARG A 85 1.97 -17.97 -0.37
CA ARG A 85 0.62 -18.15 -0.91
C ARG A 85 0.50 -19.47 -1.67
N TYR A 86 -0.57 -20.22 -1.41
CA TYR A 86 -0.90 -21.40 -2.22
C TYR A 86 -0.94 -21.04 -3.73
N PRO A 87 -0.35 -21.87 -4.63
CA PRO A 87 0.28 -23.16 -4.38
C PRO A 87 1.81 -23.10 -4.15
N LYS A 88 2.40 -21.94 -3.83
CA LYS A 88 3.85 -21.82 -3.57
C LYS A 88 4.29 -22.63 -2.34
N ALA A 89 3.46 -22.63 -1.29
CA ALA A 89 3.56 -23.56 -0.17
C ALA A 89 2.21 -24.26 0.02
N ARG A 90 2.23 -25.58 0.13
CA ARG A 90 1.07 -26.47 0.28
C ARG A 90 1.01 -27.15 1.64
N SER A 91 2.12 -27.16 2.38
CA SER A 91 2.22 -27.78 3.69
C SER A 91 3.01 -26.90 4.67
N ILE A 92 2.87 -27.18 5.97
CA ILE A 92 3.67 -26.54 7.02
C ILE A 92 5.15 -26.84 6.80
N GLU A 93 5.49 -28.06 6.39
CA GLU A 93 6.87 -28.44 6.07
C GLU A 93 7.47 -27.57 4.95
N GLU A 94 6.70 -27.27 3.89
CA GLU A 94 7.16 -26.39 2.81
C GLU A 94 7.35 -24.94 3.30
N ILE A 95 6.44 -24.43 4.13
CA ILE A 95 6.60 -23.11 4.78
C ILE A 95 7.89 -23.07 5.62
N VAL A 96 8.13 -24.10 6.44
CA VAL A 96 9.31 -24.22 7.31
C VAL A 96 10.58 -24.25 6.49
N LYS A 97 10.63 -24.98 5.35
CA LYS A 97 11.79 -24.99 4.44
C LYS A 97 12.08 -23.60 3.85
N MET A 98 11.05 -22.86 3.45
CA MET A 98 11.23 -21.51 2.93
C MET A 98 11.75 -20.54 4.01
N VAL A 99 11.25 -20.67 5.25
CA VAL A 99 11.76 -19.92 6.41
C VAL A 99 13.21 -20.30 6.71
N GLU A 100 13.54 -21.60 6.76
CA GLU A 100 14.90 -22.09 7.01
C GLU A 100 15.90 -21.54 5.99
N GLN A 101 15.54 -21.53 4.70
CA GLN A 101 16.40 -20.97 3.66
C GLN A 101 16.67 -19.48 3.92
N ARG A 102 15.65 -18.71 4.29
CA ARG A 102 15.83 -17.30 4.61
C ARG A 102 16.68 -17.09 5.88
N VAL A 103 16.51 -17.93 6.90
CA VAL A 103 17.34 -17.88 8.12
C VAL A 103 18.81 -18.05 7.77
N LYS A 104 19.16 -19.00 6.90
CA LYS A 104 20.55 -19.25 6.46
C LYS A 104 21.20 -18.05 5.76
N GLU A 105 20.40 -17.19 5.15
CA GLU A 105 20.84 -15.99 4.42
C GLU A 105 20.81 -14.72 5.28
N SER A 106 20.33 -14.79 6.52
CA SER A 106 20.08 -13.63 7.38
C SER A 106 21.03 -13.61 8.57
N PRO A 107 21.57 -12.44 8.97
CA PRO A 107 22.26 -12.28 10.25
C PRO A 107 21.38 -12.71 11.44
N LYS A 108 22.03 -13.20 12.50
CA LYS A 108 21.36 -13.54 13.76
C LYS A 108 20.55 -12.36 14.29
N GLY A 109 19.36 -12.64 14.80
CA GLY A 109 18.43 -11.64 15.33
C GLY A 109 17.64 -10.86 14.28
N GLN A 110 17.91 -11.01 12.98
CA GLN A 110 17.08 -10.41 11.94
C GLN A 110 15.71 -11.09 11.89
N TRP A 111 14.64 -10.29 11.79
CA TRP A 111 13.27 -10.79 11.60
C TRP A 111 13.11 -11.55 10.28
N ILE A 112 12.53 -12.75 10.37
CA ILE A 112 12.08 -13.53 9.23
C ILE A 112 10.56 -13.49 9.17
N ILE A 113 10.03 -12.96 8.08
CA ILE A 113 8.59 -12.77 7.92
C ILE A 113 8.14 -13.53 6.69
N ALA A 114 7.06 -14.29 6.83
CA ALA A 114 6.38 -14.96 5.74
C ALA A 114 4.89 -14.60 5.78
N HIS A 115 4.22 -14.61 4.63
CA HIS A 115 2.82 -14.20 4.54
C HIS A 115 2.01 -15.00 3.54
N VAL A 116 0.70 -15.12 3.84
CA VAL A 116 -0.39 -15.59 2.97
C VAL A 116 -0.63 -17.10 3.04
N TRP A 117 -0.55 -17.70 4.24
CA TRP A 117 -1.05 -19.07 4.45
C TRP A 117 -2.52 -19.09 4.88
N ASP A 118 -3.16 -20.26 4.69
CA ASP A 118 -4.51 -20.60 5.17
C ASP A 118 -4.53 -22.11 5.48
N GLU A 119 -4.84 -22.49 6.73
CA GLU A 119 -4.91 -23.89 7.20
C GLU A 119 -5.82 -24.77 6.36
N SER A 120 -6.88 -24.21 5.79
CA SER A 120 -7.82 -24.97 4.96
C SER A 120 -7.19 -25.41 3.64
N LEU A 121 -6.10 -24.76 3.23
CA LEU A 121 -5.31 -25.08 2.04
C LEU A 121 -4.06 -25.91 2.35
N LEU A 122 -3.63 -25.97 3.61
CA LEU A 122 -2.48 -26.79 4.03
C LEU A 122 -2.83 -28.28 4.02
N GLU A 123 -1.87 -29.14 3.71
CA GLU A 123 -2.01 -30.60 3.74
C GLU A 123 -2.34 -31.10 5.15
N GLU A 124 -1.74 -30.53 6.18
CA GLU A 124 -1.90 -30.96 7.57
C GLU A 124 -3.25 -30.58 8.18
N LYS A 125 -4.01 -29.66 7.55
CA LYS A 125 -5.31 -29.16 8.03
C LYS A 125 -5.28 -28.69 9.50
N ARG A 126 -4.13 -28.15 9.93
CA ARG A 126 -3.92 -27.57 11.25
C ARG A 126 -3.24 -26.22 11.15
N TYR A 127 -3.28 -25.46 12.25
CA TYR A 127 -2.48 -24.27 12.40
C TYR A 127 -1.00 -24.63 12.62
N PRO A 128 -0.05 -23.89 12.02
CA PRO A 128 1.34 -23.91 12.46
C PRO A 128 1.45 -23.40 13.90
N THR A 129 2.51 -23.81 14.57
CA THR A 129 2.85 -23.43 15.95
C THR A 129 4.31 -22.97 16.00
N ARG A 130 4.72 -22.36 17.11
CA ARG A 130 6.13 -21.99 17.34
C ARG A 130 7.08 -23.18 17.17
N HIS A 131 6.63 -24.38 17.55
CA HIS A 131 7.43 -25.61 17.49
C HIS A 131 7.78 -26.03 16.07
N ASP A 132 6.96 -25.66 15.08
CA ASP A 132 7.27 -25.91 13.66
C ASP A 132 8.48 -25.08 13.20
N PHE A 133 8.76 -23.93 13.83
CA PHE A 133 9.79 -22.97 13.41
C PHE A 133 11.01 -22.91 14.33
N ASP A 134 10.89 -23.31 15.60
CA ASP A 134 11.94 -23.17 16.61
C ASP A 134 13.24 -23.90 16.23
N ALA A 135 13.13 -25.10 15.64
CA ALA A 135 14.30 -25.90 15.25
C ALA A 135 15.11 -25.27 14.10
N VAL A 136 14.44 -24.58 13.18
CA VAL A 136 15.09 -23.95 12.01
C VAL A 136 15.49 -22.50 12.24
N SER A 137 15.02 -21.88 13.34
CA SER A 137 15.23 -20.47 13.63
C SER A 137 15.44 -20.19 15.13
N PRO A 138 16.48 -20.78 15.77
CA PRO A 138 16.71 -20.60 17.20
C PRO A 138 17.15 -19.17 17.57
N ASP A 139 17.90 -18.52 16.68
CA ASP A 139 18.52 -17.20 16.92
C ASP A 139 17.80 -16.05 16.18
N ASN A 140 16.83 -16.37 15.32
CA ASN A 140 16.11 -15.39 14.50
C ASN A 140 14.62 -15.39 14.87
N PRO A 141 14.02 -14.23 15.16
CA PRO A 141 12.58 -14.15 15.38
C PRO A 141 11.83 -14.36 14.07
N VAL A 142 10.82 -15.23 14.09
CA VAL A 142 9.98 -15.59 12.93
C VAL A 142 8.56 -15.13 13.22
N TYR A 143 7.93 -14.50 12.22
CA TYR A 143 6.49 -14.26 12.23
C TYR A 143 5.85 -14.65 10.88
N VAL A 144 4.95 -15.63 10.92
CA VAL A 144 4.28 -16.18 9.74
C VAL A 144 2.83 -15.71 9.71
N LYS A 145 2.56 -14.68 8.92
CA LYS A 145 1.24 -14.04 8.76
C LYS A 145 0.29 -14.93 7.97
N ARG A 146 -0.89 -15.19 8.54
CA ARG A 146 -2.02 -15.80 7.82
C ARG A 146 -2.74 -14.74 7.00
N VAL A 147 -3.57 -15.18 6.06
CA VAL A 147 -4.72 -14.36 5.64
C VAL A 147 -5.59 -14.00 6.85
N PHE A 148 -6.01 -12.74 6.94
CA PHE A 148 -6.94 -12.17 7.94
C PHE A 148 -6.54 -12.32 9.43
N GLN A 149 -5.93 -11.26 10.00
CA GLN A 149 -5.84 -10.99 11.45
C GLN A 149 -5.38 -12.17 12.33
N MET A 150 -4.46 -12.99 11.83
CA MET A 150 -3.84 -14.09 12.55
C MET A 150 -2.41 -14.32 12.09
N GLY A 151 -1.54 -14.81 12.96
CA GLY A 151 -0.17 -15.19 12.61
C GLY A 151 0.47 -16.06 13.67
N VAL A 152 1.62 -16.65 13.31
CA VAL A 152 2.38 -17.54 14.19
C VAL A 152 3.76 -16.94 14.45
N ALA A 153 4.09 -16.73 15.72
CA ALA A 153 5.39 -16.31 16.20
C ALA A 153 6.17 -17.51 16.73
N ASN A 154 7.46 -17.65 16.39
CA ASN A 154 8.33 -18.64 17.03
C ASN A 154 8.70 -18.22 18.47
N SER A 155 9.35 -19.09 19.22
CA SER A 155 9.75 -18.83 20.61
C SER A 155 10.62 -17.57 20.74
N LYS A 156 11.52 -17.31 19.77
CA LYS A 156 12.35 -16.10 19.80
C LYS A 156 11.53 -14.82 19.62
N ALA A 157 10.54 -14.83 18.73
CA ALA A 157 9.64 -13.70 18.53
C ALA A 157 8.75 -13.45 19.75
N LEU A 158 8.24 -14.51 20.40
CA LEU A 158 7.48 -14.40 21.65
C LEU A 158 8.33 -13.82 22.79
N GLU A 159 9.59 -14.25 22.93
CA GLU A 159 10.55 -13.72 23.89
C GLU A 159 10.75 -12.21 23.71
N LEU A 160 11.01 -11.76 22.47
CA LEU A 160 11.19 -10.34 22.16
C LEU A 160 9.93 -9.51 22.41
N ALA A 161 8.75 -10.10 22.23
CA ALA A 161 7.47 -9.47 22.52
C ALA A 161 7.09 -9.50 24.01
N GLY A 162 7.87 -10.19 24.86
CA GLY A 162 7.55 -10.36 26.27
C GLY A 162 6.30 -11.20 26.52
N ILE A 163 5.91 -12.07 25.57
CA ILE A 163 4.74 -12.94 25.70
C ILE A 163 5.14 -14.19 26.49
N THR A 164 4.48 -14.40 27.62
CA THR A 164 4.64 -15.55 28.52
C THR A 164 3.30 -16.23 28.74
N ARG A 165 3.31 -17.36 29.46
CA ARG A 165 2.09 -18.05 29.92
C ARG A 165 1.11 -17.12 30.65
N ASP A 166 1.64 -16.15 31.41
CA ASP A 166 0.85 -15.22 32.23
C ASP A 166 0.39 -13.96 31.46
N THR A 167 0.78 -13.78 30.20
CA THR A 167 0.38 -12.61 29.40
C THR A 167 -1.12 -12.62 29.15
N VAL A 168 -1.84 -11.62 29.66
CA VAL A 168 -3.29 -11.52 29.46
C VAL A 168 -3.62 -11.22 27.99
N ASP A 169 -4.67 -11.84 27.49
CA ASP A 169 -5.19 -11.59 26.14
C ASP A 169 -5.63 -10.11 26.01
N PRO A 170 -5.21 -9.39 24.95
CA PRO A 170 -5.64 -8.02 24.75
C PRO A 170 -7.12 -7.95 24.35
N GLU A 171 -7.73 -6.78 24.53
CA GLU A 171 -9.09 -6.53 24.05
C GLU A 171 -9.20 -6.84 22.54
N PHE A 172 -10.18 -7.66 22.15
CA PHE A 172 -10.35 -8.15 20.76
C PHE A 172 -9.14 -8.93 20.19
N GLY A 173 -8.34 -9.57 21.05
CA GLY A 173 -7.28 -10.48 20.64
C GLY A 173 -7.21 -11.72 21.52
N VAL A 174 -6.53 -12.76 21.02
CA VAL A 174 -6.35 -14.04 21.73
C VAL A 174 -4.93 -14.54 21.52
N ILE A 175 -4.29 -15.01 22.58
CA ILE A 175 -3.03 -15.74 22.55
C ILE A 175 -3.35 -17.22 22.75
N ASP A 176 -3.29 -18.01 21.67
CA ASP A 176 -3.56 -19.44 21.75
C ASP A 176 -2.46 -20.14 22.56
N ARG A 177 -2.86 -20.98 23.52
CA ARG A 177 -1.97 -21.72 24.40
C ARG A 177 -2.09 -23.23 24.17
N ASP A 178 -1.02 -23.95 24.45
CA ASP A 178 -1.00 -25.41 24.44
C ASP A 178 -1.64 -26.01 25.72
N GLU A 179 -1.63 -27.34 25.81
CA GLU A 179 -2.18 -28.10 26.94
C GLU A 179 -1.49 -27.82 28.29
N HIS A 180 -0.30 -27.23 28.28
CA HIS A 180 0.43 -26.82 29.49
C HIS A 180 0.23 -25.34 29.83
N GLY A 181 -0.59 -24.63 29.06
CA GLY A 181 -0.85 -23.20 29.21
C GLY A 181 0.28 -22.32 28.66
N GLU A 182 1.25 -22.88 27.93
CA GLU A 182 2.31 -22.09 27.30
C GLU A 182 1.81 -21.51 25.97
N PRO A 183 2.22 -20.28 25.57
CA PRO A 183 1.84 -19.72 24.29
C PRO A 183 2.29 -20.62 23.13
N SER A 184 1.36 -21.04 22.29
CA SER A 184 1.62 -21.91 21.12
C SER A 184 2.33 -21.18 19.98
N GLY A 185 2.43 -19.85 20.05
CA GLY A 185 2.88 -18.98 18.98
C GLY A 185 1.77 -18.42 18.11
N LEU A 186 0.58 -19.03 18.10
CA LEU A 186 -0.56 -18.55 17.32
C LEU A 186 -1.25 -17.37 18.02
N LEU A 187 -1.39 -16.26 17.30
CA LEU A 187 -1.93 -14.99 17.78
C LEU A 187 -3.09 -14.53 16.90
N ARG A 188 -4.19 -14.07 17.50
CA ARG A 188 -5.42 -13.66 16.79
C ARG A 188 -5.83 -12.24 17.12
N GLY A 189 -6.40 -11.54 16.14
CA GLY A 189 -6.90 -10.18 16.31
C GLY A 189 -5.82 -9.25 16.83
N ARG A 190 -6.14 -8.44 17.85
CA ARG A 190 -5.18 -7.49 18.43
C ARG A 190 -3.95 -8.15 19.08
N ALA A 191 -3.97 -9.45 19.39
CA ALA A 191 -2.79 -10.13 19.91
C ALA A 191 -1.64 -10.19 18.90
N THR A 192 -1.94 -10.10 17.59
CA THR A 192 -0.90 -10.03 16.55
C THR A 192 -0.01 -8.78 16.70
N LEU A 193 -0.57 -7.68 17.19
CA LEU A 193 0.14 -6.41 17.40
C LEU A 193 1.26 -6.50 18.44
N LEU A 194 1.09 -7.38 19.44
CA LEU A 194 2.11 -7.63 20.47
C LEU A 194 3.46 -8.05 19.85
N VAL A 195 3.42 -8.71 18.68
CA VAL A 195 4.62 -9.12 17.93
C VAL A 195 4.92 -8.13 16.81
N THR A 196 3.92 -7.77 15.99
CA THR A 196 4.19 -6.98 14.77
C THR A 196 4.68 -5.58 15.06
N ASP A 197 4.32 -4.98 16.20
CA ASP A 197 4.81 -3.65 16.57
C ASP A 197 6.32 -3.64 16.85
N GLY A 198 6.89 -4.80 17.19
CA GLY A 198 8.34 -4.99 17.35
C GLY A 198 9.09 -5.12 16.02
N ILE A 199 8.40 -5.31 14.89
CA ILE A 199 9.00 -5.41 13.57
C ILE A 199 9.26 -4.00 13.04
N LYS A 200 10.53 -3.61 12.96
CA LYS A 200 10.95 -2.28 12.49
C LYS A 200 11.75 -2.40 11.20
N TRP A 201 11.39 -1.58 10.21
CA TRP A 201 12.14 -1.43 8.95
C TRP A 201 13.05 -0.21 9.04
N SER A 202 14.32 -0.39 8.70
CA SER A 202 15.24 0.74 8.64
C SER A 202 14.90 1.66 7.46
N LYS A 203 15.39 2.91 7.48
CA LYS A 203 15.26 3.82 6.33
C LYS A 203 15.82 3.18 5.04
N GLU A 204 16.93 2.44 5.14
CA GLU A 204 17.54 1.79 3.97
C GLU A 204 16.70 0.61 3.46
N ASP A 205 16.02 -0.12 4.34
CA ASP A 205 15.06 -1.15 3.93
C ASP A 205 13.88 -0.52 3.18
N LYS A 206 13.33 0.58 3.71
CA LYS A 206 12.24 1.32 3.05
C LYS A 206 12.68 1.87 1.67
N LEU A 207 13.92 2.34 1.52
CA LEU A 207 14.45 2.77 0.21
C LEU A 207 14.61 1.61 -0.78
N LYS A 208 15.02 0.42 -0.33
CA LYS A 208 15.02 -0.80 -1.15
C LYS A 208 13.60 -1.21 -1.54
N ALA A 209 12.65 -1.09 -0.61
CA ALA A 209 11.23 -1.36 -0.85
C ALA A 209 10.65 -0.44 -1.92
N VAL A 210 10.90 0.86 -1.88
CA VAL A 210 10.46 1.80 -2.93
C VAL A 210 11.00 1.38 -4.31
N ARG A 211 12.28 1.00 -4.40
CA ARG A 211 12.87 0.49 -5.65
C ARG A 211 12.23 -0.81 -6.12
N GLN A 212 11.89 -1.71 -5.20
CA GLN A 212 11.19 -2.96 -5.52
C GLN A 212 9.79 -2.66 -6.06
N ALA A 213 9.02 -1.81 -5.38
CA ALA A 213 7.70 -1.40 -5.82
C ALA A 213 7.71 -0.75 -7.21
N CYS A 214 8.70 0.11 -7.51
CA CYS A 214 8.87 0.67 -8.85
C CYS A 214 9.01 -0.44 -9.91
N ARG A 215 9.84 -1.47 -9.65
CA ARG A 215 10.02 -2.60 -10.58
C ARG A 215 8.72 -3.38 -10.77
N ASP A 216 8.03 -3.70 -9.68
CA ASP A 216 6.82 -4.53 -9.71
C ASP A 216 5.69 -3.83 -10.45
N PHE A 217 5.49 -2.54 -10.18
CA PHE A 217 4.42 -1.75 -10.81
C PHE A 217 4.69 -1.53 -12.31
N HIS A 218 5.94 -1.24 -12.69
CA HIS A 218 6.32 -1.16 -14.10
C HIS A 218 6.11 -2.48 -14.85
N ALA A 219 6.38 -3.62 -14.21
CA ALA A 219 6.21 -4.94 -14.82
C ALA A 219 4.77 -5.25 -15.23
N VAL A 220 3.79 -4.57 -14.63
CA VAL A 220 2.36 -4.71 -14.95
C VAL A 220 1.76 -3.43 -15.59
N GLY A 221 2.60 -2.47 -15.96
CA GLY A 221 2.21 -1.29 -16.75
C GLY A 221 1.69 -0.09 -15.94
N PHE A 222 1.75 -0.12 -14.60
CA PHE A 222 1.50 1.08 -13.79
C PHE A 222 2.68 2.04 -13.88
N THR A 223 2.38 3.33 -14.02
CA THR A 223 3.41 4.40 -14.07
C THR A 223 3.13 5.52 -13.08
N THR A 224 1.92 5.56 -12.51
CA THR A 224 1.52 6.53 -11.48
C THR A 224 0.71 5.87 -10.38
N VAL A 225 0.98 6.26 -9.13
CA VAL A 225 0.24 5.80 -7.95
C VAL A 225 -0.18 6.99 -7.09
N ILE A 226 -1.39 6.94 -6.54
CA ILE A 226 -1.79 7.75 -5.39
C ILE A 226 -1.58 6.90 -4.14
N GLU A 227 -0.64 7.33 -3.30
CA GLU A 227 -0.20 6.66 -2.08
C GLU A 227 -0.79 7.40 -0.87
N PRO A 228 -1.83 6.83 -0.23
CA PRO A 228 -2.50 7.44 0.89
C PRO A 228 -1.98 6.91 2.22
N GLY A 229 -2.01 7.74 3.27
CA GLY A 229 -1.74 7.25 4.63
C GLY A 229 -0.33 7.54 5.15
N LEU A 230 0.56 8.11 4.35
CA LEU A 230 1.97 8.22 4.76
C LEU A 230 2.15 9.21 5.91
N LEU A 231 2.97 8.80 6.87
CA LEU A 231 3.45 9.63 7.96
C LEU A 231 4.79 10.29 7.61
N ALA A 232 5.23 11.23 8.44
CA ALA A 232 6.41 12.05 8.15
C ALA A 232 7.68 11.26 7.83
N GLU A 233 7.92 10.15 8.54
CA GLU A 233 9.08 9.31 8.31
C GLU A 233 9.08 8.65 6.92
N ASP A 234 7.92 8.20 6.45
CA ASP A 234 7.79 7.52 5.16
C ASP A 234 7.81 8.53 4.00
N ILE A 235 7.21 9.71 4.20
CA ILE A 235 7.32 10.81 3.22
C ILE A 235 8.79 11.17 2.97
N GLU A 236 9.63 11.18 4.01
CA GLU A 236 11.07 11.43 3.83
C GLU A 236 11.80 10.30 3.10
N VAL A 237 11.32 9.04 3.20
CA VAL A 237 11.83 7.94 2.37
C VAL A 237 11.59 8.22 0.89
N PHE A 238 10.38 8.64 0.52
CA PHE A 238 10.07 8.99 -0.88
C PHE A 238 10.89 10.19 -1.36
N ARG A 239 11.04 11.24 -0.54
CA ARG A 239 11.88 12.40 -0.86
C ARG A 239 13.34 12.01 -1.07
N GLU A 240 13.89 11.16 -0.21
CA GLU A 240 15.25 10.65 -0.35
C GLU A 240 15.39 9.78 -1.61
N SER A 241 14.46 8.85 -1.86
CA SER A 241 14.47 8.01 -3.06
C SER A 241 14.41 8.86 -4.34
N HIS A 242 13.58 9.90 -4.34
CA HIS A 242 13.51 10.86 -5.44
C HIS A 242 14.83 11.62 -5.61
N ARG A 243 15.43 12.15 -4.53
CA ARG A 243 16.75 12.82 -4.57
C ARG A 243 17.88 11.93 -5.10
N ARG A 244 17.81 10.61 -4.84
CA ARG A 244 18.77 9.62 -5.34
C ARG A 244 18.57 9.23 -6.81
N GLY A 245 17.44 9.61 -7.41
CA GLY A 245 17.04 9.13 -8.73
C GLY A 245 16.54 7.68 -8.74
N ASP A 246 16.26 7.12 -7.55
CA ASP A 246 15.79 5.74 -7.39
C ASP A 246 14.27 5.61 -7.63
N LEU A 247 13.53 6.72 -7.46
CA LEU A 247 12.09 6.77 -7.66
C LEU A 247 11.75 6.93 -9.15
N THR A 248 11.53 5.79 -9.81
CA THR A 248 11.24 5.74 -11.26
C THR A 248 9.74 5.68 -11.58
N HIS A 249 8.88 5.64 -10.56
CA HIS A 249 7.42 5.66 -10.67
C HIS A 249 6.87 6.99 -10.16
N ARG A 250 5.82 7.54 -10.79
CA ARG A 250 5.20 8.80 -10.32
C ARG A 250 4.38 8.52 -9.05
N VAL A 251 4.62 9.28 -7.99
CA VAL A 251 3.95 9.12 -6.70
C VAL A 251 3.25 10.40 -6.28
N GLN A 252 1.95 10.28 -6.04
CA GLN A 252 1.09 11.32 -5.49
C GLN A 252 0.75 10.97 -4.05
N ILE A 253 1.33 11.68 -3.10
CA ILE A 253 1.17 11.41 -1.67
C ILE A 253 -0.09 12.08 -1.14
N GLN A 254 -0.88 11.34 -0.36
CA GLN A 254 -1.88 11.88 0.55
C GLN A 254 -1.43 11.67 1.99
N VAL A 255 -1.25 12.77 2.73
CA VAL A 255 -0.62 12.78 4.05
C VAL A 255 -1.57 12.22 5.11
N GLY A 256 -1.02 11.32 5.95
CA GLY A 256 -1.63 10.81 7.16
C GLY A 256 -2.80 9.86 6.93
N PHE A 257 -3.31 9.29 8.01
CA PHE A 257 -4.57 8.56 8.08
C PHE A 257 -5.40 9.21 9.19
N LEU A 258 -5.82 10.44 8.90
CA LEU A 258 -6.25 11.41 9.90
C LEU A 258 -7.66 11.08 10.40
N MET A 259 -7.82 11.01 11.72
CA MET A 259 -9.09 10.68 12.38
C MET A 259 -9.46 11.73 13.44
N SER A 260 -8.83 12.91 13.39
CA SER A 260 -9.15 14.04 14.24
C SER A 260 -8.80 15.38 13.61
N LEU A 261 -9.42 16.45 14.11
CA LEU A 261 -9.08 17.81 13.71
C LEU A 261 -7.62 18.15 14.05
N LYS A 262 -7.13 17.66 15.20
CA LYS A 262 -5.75 17.91 15.66
C LYS A 262 -4.72 17.34 14.69
N GLU A 263 -4.92 16.10 14.24
CA GLU A 263 -4.03 15.48 13.26
C GLU A 263 -4.10 16.21 11.91
N THR A 264 -5.30 16.65 11.51
CA THR A 264 -5.50 17.42 10.28
C THR A 264 -4.79 18.77 10.33
N GLN A 265 -4.87 19.47 11.46
CA GLN A 265 -4.13 20.71 11.69
C GLN A 265 -2.63 20.48 11.60
N TRP A 266 -2.11 19.43 12.25
CA TRP A 266 -0.70 19.06 12.13
C TRP A 266 -0.29 18.83 10.67
N ALA A 267 -1.08 18.11 9.89
CA ALA A 267 -0.76 17.84 8.49
C ALA A 267 -0.73 19.12 7.65
N VAL A 268 -1.70 20.02 7.85
CA VAL A 268 -1.76 21.31 7.14
C VAL A 268 -0.62 22.26 7.55
N ASP A 269 -0.21 22.24 8.81
CA ASP A 269 0.88 23.11 9.30
C ASP A 269 2.26 22.67 8.80
N ASN A 270 2.43 21.37 8.50
CA ASN A 270 3.74 20.78 8.17
C ASN A 270 3.93 20.48 6.68
N TYR A 271 2.85 20.51 5.89
CA TYR A 271 2.89 20.18 4.48
C TYR A 271 2.15 21.20 3.64
N VAL A 272 2.55 21.30 2.37
CA VAL A 272 1.86 22.09 1.36
C VAL A 272 1.70 21.24 0.11
N VAL A 273 0.62 21.45 -0.63
CA VAL A 273 0.43 20.82 -1.94
C VAL A 273 1.50 21.31 -2.91
N GLY A 274 2.19 20.38 -3.54
CA GLY A 274 3.29 20.68 -4.45
C GLY A 274 4.31 19.56 -4.55
N GLY A 275 5.36 19.84 -5.32
CA GLY A 275 6.36 18.87 -5.76
C GLY A 275 6.61 19.02 -7.25
N ASP A 276 7.08 17.96 -7.90
CA ASP A 276 7.35 17.94 -9.33
C ASP A 276 6.54 16.83 -10.03
N ASP A 277 6.94 16.49 -11.25
CA ASP A 277 6.30 15.50 -12.10
C ASP A 277 6.44 14.06 -11.55
N MET A 278 7.45 13.77 -10.73
CA MET A 278 7.72 12.43 -10.19
C MET A 278 7.21 12.25 -8.77
N LEU A 279 7.37 13.26 -7.91
CA LEU A 279 6.95 13.19 -6.52
C LEU A 279 6.22 14.46 -6.09
N ARG A 280 4.99 14.30 -5.62
CA ARG A 280 4.18 15.42 -5.13
C ARG A 280 3.29 15.05 -3.97
N ILE A 281 3.11 15.99 -3.05
CA ILE A 281 2.03 15.96 -2.06
C ILE A 281 0.80 16.57 -2.71
N THR A 282 -0.29 15.82 -2.71
CA THR A 282 -1.55 16.19 -3.40
C THR A 282 -2.70 16.39 -2.44
N GLY A 283 -2.67 15.70 -1.30
CA GLY A 283 -3.86 15.61 -0.47
C GLY A 283 -3.61 15.18 0.96
N LEU A 284 -4.73 15.04 1.65
CA LEU A 284 -4.82 14.45 2.97
C LEU A 284 -5.66 13.18 2.86
N LYS A 285 -5.29 12.16 3.63
CA LYS A 285 -6.08 10.94 3.73
C LYS A 285 -6.72 10.87 5.12
N MET A 286 -8.02 10.64 5.15
CA MET A 286 -8.83 10.51 6.38
C MET A 286 -9.59 9.18 6.38
N ALA A 287 -10.22 8.84 7.50
CA ALA A 287 -11.12 7.71 7.63
C ALA A 287 -12.33 8.02 8.50
N VAL A 288 -13.50 7.52 8.09
CA VAL A 288 -14.77 7.66 8.82
C VAL A 288 -15.20 6.33 9.44
N ASP A 289 -14.88 5.21 8.80
CA ASP A 289 -15.23 3.87 9.26
C ASP A 289 -14.13 2.84 8.93
N GLY A 290 -14.43 1.55 9.15
CA GLY A 290 -13.51 0.45 8.91
C GLY A 290 -13.88 -0.41 7.69
N GLY A 291 -13.83 -1.73 7.86
CA GLY A 291 -14.01 -2.71 6.79
C GLY A 291 -15.24 -3.59 6.96
N VAL A 292 -15.78 -4.12 5.85
CA VAL A 292 -16.90 -5.09 5.89
C VAL A 292 -16.48 -6.38 6.60
N GLY A 293 -15.34 -6.97 6.22
CA GLY A 293 -14.82 -8.23 6.77
C GLY A 293 -14.70 -8.25 8.31
N PRO A 294 -14.01 -7.27 8.94
CA PRO A 294 -13.92 -7.18 10.41
C PRO A 294 -15.19 -6.64 11.08
N ARG A 295 -16.24 -6.34 10.31
CA ARG A 295 -17.52 -5.77 10.77
C ARG A 295 -17.42 -4.38 11.42
N THR A 296 -16.56 -3.53 10.86
CA THR A 296 -16.31 -2.17 11.37
C THR A 296 -16.72 -1.06 10.41
N ALA A 297 -17.13 -1.39 9.18
CA ALA A 297 -17.76 -0.44 8.25
C ALA A 297 -19.15 -0.01 8.75
N LEU A 298 -19.48 1.27 8.60
CA LEU A 298 -20.63 1.88 9.27
C LEU A 298 -21.90 1.87 8.40
N PHE A 299 -22.89 1.05 8.77
CA PHE A 299 -24.14 0.89 8.03
C PHE A 299 -25.37 1.44 8.77
N TYR A 300 -26.37 1.91 8.03
CA TYR A 300 -27.66 2.30 8.61
C TYR A 300 -28.44 1.11 9.19
N ALA A 301 -28.52 0.01 8.45
CA ALA A 301 -29.37 -1.15 8.79
C ALA A 301 -28.66 -2.26 9.58
N GLY A 302 -27.36 -2.10 9.84
CA GLY A 302 -26.52 -3.13 10.44
C GLY A 302 -26.09 -4.23 9.46
N TYR A 303 -25.35 -5.23 9.95
CA TYR A 303 -24.89 -6.35 9.15
C TYR A 303 -26.00 -7.39 8.94
N LEU A 304 -26.09 -8.00 7.75
CA LEU A 304 -27.15 -8.97 7.43
C LEU A 304 -27.23 -10.15 8.43
N ASP A 305 -26.07 -10.59 8.93
CA ASP A 305 -25.97 -11.70 9.87
C ASP A 305 -25.93 -11.24 11.34
N LYS A 306 -25.82 -9.93 11.59
CA LYS A 306 -25.88 -9.27 12.91
C LYS A 306 -26.53 -7.88 12.77
N PRO A 307 -27.86 -7.81 12.64
CA PRO A 307 -28.56 -6.54 12.36
C PRO A 307 -28.38 -5.48 13.44
N GLU A 308 -28.07 -5.88 14.68
CA GLU A 308 -27.78 -5.00 15.80
C GLU A 308 -26.38 -4.37 15.76
N LEU A 309 -25.47 -4.92 14.95
CA LEU A 309 -24.12 -4.40 14.78
C LEU A 309 -24.12 -3.45 13.57
N HIS A 310 -23.80 -2.19 13.80
CA HIS A 310 -23.78 -1.17 12.74
C HIS A 310 -22.38 -0.80 12.26
N GLY A 311 -21.32 -1.32 12.89
CA GLY A 311 -19.94 -0.90 12.65
C GLY A 311 -19.54 0.31 13.51
N ASN A 312 -18.39 0.91 13.18
CA ASN A 312 -17.76 1.92 14.02
C ASN A 312 -17.68 3.26 13.28
N GLN A 313 -18.24 4.29 13.89
CA GLN A 313 -18.01 5.67 13.45
C GLN A 313 -16.76 6.20 14.15
N MET A 314 -15.68 6.42 13.39
CA MET A 314 -14.40 6.87 13.92
C MET A 314 -14.36 8.38 14.22
N VAL A 315 -15.11 9.16 13.45
CA VAL A 315 -15.13 10.63 13.52
C VAL A 315 -16.57 11.14 13.50
N SER A 316 -16.88 12.16 14.30
CA SER A 316 -18.20 12.79 14.29
C SER A 316 -18.43 13.61 13.00
N GLN A 317 -19.69 13.85 12.61
CA GLN A 317 -19.99 14.70 11.45
C GLN A 317 -19.39 16.11 11.59
N GLU A 318 -19.55 16.71 12.76
CA GLU A 318 -19.08 18.07 13.03
C GLU A 318 -17.56 18.16 12.94
N GLU A 319 -16.84 17.19 13.50
CA GLU A 319 -15.38 17.16 13.41
C GLU A 319 -14.92 16.89 11.98
N LEU A 320 -15.57 15.98 11.25
CA LEU A 320 -15.23 15.72 9.86
C LEU A 320 -15.46 16.95 8.97
N ASN A 321 -16.55 17.69 9.18
CA ASN A 321 -16.81 18.97 8.50
C ASN A 321 -15.63 19.93 8.67
N GLN A 322 -15.10 20.06 9.90
CA GLN A 322 -13.97 20.93 10.21
C GLN A 322 -12.67 20.42 9.59
N MET A 323 -12.42 19.10 9.61
CA MET A 323 -11.26 18.47 8.98
C MET A 323 -11.26 18.70 7.46
N VAL A 324 -12.39 18.44 6.80
CA VAL A 324 -12.55 18.62 5.36
C VAL A 324 -12.44 20.09 4.97
N GLU A 325 -13.09 20.99 5.73
CA GLU A 325 -12.95 22.44 5.52
C GLU A 325 -11.48 22.86 5.60
N LEU A 326 -10.73 22.37 6.58
CA LEU A 326 -9.34 22.74 6.81
C LEU A 326 -8.43 22.26 5.67
N GLY A 327 -8.53 20.99 5.28
CA GLY A 327 -7.80 20.43 4.15
C GLY A 327 -8.16 21.15 2.85
N HIS A 328 -9.46 21.33 2.62
CA HIS A 328 -10.00 22.07 1.49
C HIS A 328 -9.37 23.45 1.43
N ARG A 329 -9.58 24.35 2.40
CA ARG A 329 -9.04 25.72 2.36
C ARG A 329 -7.53 25.84 2.12
N ASN A 330 -6.75 24.82 2.48
CA ASN A 330 -5.30 24.77 2.29
C ASN A 330 -4.85 24.06 1.00
N CYS A 331 -5.75 23.91 0.03
CA CYS A 331 -5.47 23.41 -1.32
C CYS A 331 -5.23 21.89 -1.41
N PHE A 332 -5.38 21.16 -0.31
CA PHE A 332 -5.30 19.70 -0.32
C PHE A 332 -6.55 19.09 -0.96
N GLN A 333 -6.34 18.08 -1.80
CA GLN A 333 -7.39 17.11 -2.10
C GLN A 333 -7.65 16.29 -0.84
N VAL A 334 -8.88 16.23 -0.37
CA VAL A 334 -9.24 15.41 0.80
C VAL A 334 -9.81 14.08 0.29
N ALA A 335 -9.15 12.98 0.65
CA ALA A 335 -9.63 11.63 0.35
C ALA A 335 -10.02 10.94 1.65
N ILE A 336 -11.21 10.34 1.68
CA ILE A 336 -11.81 9.78 2.89
C ILE A 336 -12.08 8.30 2.66
N HIS A 337 -11.57 7.44 3.56
CA HIS A 337 -11.99 6.06 3.66
C HIS A 337 -13.42 6.01 4.22
N ALA A 338 -14.36 5.55 3.40
CA ALA A 338 -15.75 5.33 3.76
C ALA A 338 -16.27 4.09 3.02
N ILE A 339 -16.71 3.07 3.75
CA ILE A 339 -17.18 1.81 3.17
C ILE A 339 -18.69 1.63 3.34
N GLY A 340 -19.19 1.79 4.56
CA GLY A 340 -20.61 1.62 4.82
C GLY A 340 -21.43 2.80 4.30
N ASP A 341 -22.71 2.54 3.99
CA ASP A 341 -23.62 3.54 3.40
C ASP A 341 -23.76 4.79 4.27
N LYS A 342 -23.86 4.60 5.59
CA LYS A 342 -23.87 5.72 6.55
C LYS A 342 -22.55 6.51 6.58
N ALA A 343 -21.39 5.84 6.43
CA ALA A 343 -20.11 6.54 6.34
C ALA A 343 -19.97 7.36 5.04
N ILE A 344 -20.55 6.86 3.96
CA ILE A 344 -20.58 7.56 2.66
C ILE A 344 -21.41 8.84 2.79
N ASP A 345 -22.60 8.79 3.39
CA ASP A 345 -23.43 9.99 3.60
C ASP A 345 -22.71 11.03 4.48
N ILE A 346 -22.10 10.59 5.59
CA ILE A 346 -21.29 11.47 6.47
C ILE A 346 -20.16 12.17 5.68
N THR A 347 -19.53 11.44 4.78
CA THR A 347 -18.44 11.92 3.92
C THR A 347 -18.95 12.95 2.90
N LEU A 348 -20.08 12.67 2.25
CA LEU A 348 -20.70 13.58 1.29
C LEU A 348 -21.16 14.89 1.95
N ASP A 349 -21.75 14.81 3.14
CA ASP A 349 -22.16 15.97 3.92
C ASP A 349 -20.97 16.88 4.26
N ALA A 350 -19.82 16.28 4.59
CA ALA A 350 -18.60 17.05 4.89
C ALA A 350 -18.02 17.74 3.65
N TYR A 351 -18.01 17.08 2.49
CA TYR A 351 -17.63 17.71 1.22
C TYR A 351 -18.59 18.84 0.84
N GLU A 352 -19.91 18.61 0.99
CA GLU A 352 -20.93 19.62 0.68
C GLU A 352 -20.79 20.84 1.60
N TYR A 353 -20.59 20.61 2.89
CA TYR A 353 -20.32 21.67 3.87
C TYR A 353 -19.13 22.54 3.47
N ALA A 354 -17.99 21.92 3.14
CA ALA A 354 -16.78 22.64 2.74
C ALA A 354 -16.98 23.41 1.42
N GLN A 355 -17.64 22.81 0.42
CA GLN A 355 -17.90 23.47 -0.87
C GLN A 355 -18.91 24.61 -0.77
N LYS A 356 -19.95 24.49 0.08
CA LYS A 356 -20.90 25.59 0.34
C LYS A 356 -20.21 26.79 1.00
N LYS A 357 -19.29 26.53 1.93
CA LYS A 357 -18.61 27.58 2.69
C LYS A 357 -17.44 28.22 1.93
N TYR A 358 -16.71 27.42 1.15
CA TYR A 358 -15.53 27.83 0.38
C TYR A 358 -15.54 27.18 -1.00
N PHE A 359 -16.36 27.66 -1.92
CA PHE A 359 -16.49 27.03 -3.24
C PHE A 359 -15.15 26.93 -3.99
N ARG A 360 -14.86 25.74 -4.52
CA ARG A 360 -13.81 25.51 -5.52
C ARG A 360 -14.40 24.83 -6.76
N PRO A 361 -14.13 25.40 -7.95
CA PRO A 361 -14.68 24.91 -9.20
C PRO A 361 -14.13 23.55 -9.62
#